data_AF-A0A1Y1UTK0-F1
#
_entry.id   AF-A0A1Y1UTK0-F1
#
_cell.length_a   1.000
_cell.length_b   1.000
_cell.length_c   1.000
_cell.angle_alpha   90.00
_cell.angle_beta   90.00
_cell.angle_gamma   90.00
#
_symmetry.space_group_name_H-M   'P 1'
#
loop_
_entity.id
_entity.type
_entity.pdbx_description
1 polymer ?
#
loop_
_entity_poly.entity_id
_entity_poly.type
_entity_poly.pdbx_seq_one_letter_code
_entity_poly.pdbx_strand_id
1 'polypeptide(L)'
;IKSNYILLFLLFKNVICSYYSKTNLVVNIVNVNSSLCLSYKKEDYRARLSECNTTNKKQQWILPKNGVGYFVNMYDNNICLYVGDNGTTLTSNCSKYKSNMVDVKNANGYRSISDISHSDLCLGV
;
A
#
# COMPACT_ATOMS: atom_id res chain seq x y z
N ILE A 1 -49.19 -25.70 -19.32
CA ILE A 1 -48.21 -25.59 -18.21
C ILE A 1 -47.26 -24.45 -18.59
N LYS A 2 -47.45 -23.24 -18.03
CA LYS A 2 -46.56 -22.10 -18.26
C LYS A 2 -45.50 -22.09 -17.15
N SER A 3 -44.24 -22.32 -17.51
CA SER A 3 -43.12 -22.26 -16.59
C SER A 3 -42.70 -20.79 -16.41
N ASN A 4 -42.91 -20.24 -15.22
CA ASN A 4 -42.42 -18.91 -14.85
C ASN A 4 -40.98 -19.05 -14.36
N TYR A 5 -40.02 -18.52 -15.10
CA TYR A 5 -38.64 -18.38 -14.63
C TYR A 5 -38.52 -17.05 -13.87
N ILE A 6 -38.31 -17.12 -12.56
CA ILE A 6 -37.97 -15.96 -11.74
C ILE A 6 -36.47 -15.71 -11.91
N LEU A 7 -36.12 -14.62 -12.61
CA LEU A 7 -34.74 -14.18 -12.79
C LEU A 7 -34.30 -13.40 -11.54
N LEU A 8 -33.57 -14.06 -10.64
CA LEU A 8 -33.06 -13.45 -9.40
C LEU A 8 -31.80 -12.65 -9.70
N PHE A 9 -31.91 -11.32 -9.81
CA PHE A 9 -30.76 -10.42 -9.84
C PHE A 9 -30.18 -10.27 -8.42
N LEU A 10 -29.13 -11.02 -8.12
CA LEU A 10 -28.31 -10.78 -6.95
C LEU A 10 -27.47 -9.52 -7.18
N LEU A 11 -27.97 -8.38 -6.70
CA LEU A 11 -27.18 -7.16 -6.57
C LEU A 11 -26.13 -7.38 -5.47
N PHE A 12 -24.96 -7.89 -5.84
CA PHE A 12 -23.79 -7.82 -4.98
C PHE A 12 -23.41 -6.34 -4.86
N LYS A 13 -23.85 -5.68 -3.79
CA LYS A 13 -23.14 -4.50 -3.30
C LYS A 13 -21.70 -4.97 -3.07
N ASN A 14 -20.76 -4.45 -3.85
CA ASN A 14 -19.34 -4.63 -3.59
C ASN A 14 -19.05 -4.09 -2.19
N VAL A 15 -19.19 -4.95 -1.17
CA VAL A 15 -18.57 -4.71 0.12
C VAL A 15 -17.10 -4.73 -0.21
N ILE A 16 -16.45 -3.57 -0.09
CA ILE A 16 -15.00 -3.45 -0.22
C ILE A 16 -14.41 -4.18 1.00
N CYS A 17 -14.39 -5.50 0.96
CA CYS A 17 -13.65 -6.30 1.90
C CYS A 17 -12.17 -6.07 1.58
N SER A 18 -11.45 -5.48 2.52
CA SER A 18 -9.99 -5.47 2.52
C SER A 18 -9.51 -6.91 2.58
N TYR A 19 -9.15 -7.47 1.42
CA TYR A 19 -8.60 -8.82 1.30
C TYR A 19 -7.21 -8.83 1.95
N TYR A 20 -7.14 -9.11 3.25
CA TYR A 20 -5.89 -9.42 3.91
C TYR A 20 -5.55 -10.88 3.60
N SER A 21 -4.66 -11.10 2.63
CA SER A 21 -4.00 -12.38 2.46
C SER A 21 -3.39 -12.81 3.81
N LYS A 22 -3.62 -14.06 4.24
CA LYS A 22 -3.16 -14.64 5.52
C LYS A 22 -1.64 -14.65 5.73
N THR A 23 -0.85 -14.08 4.81
CA THR A 23 0.61 -14.14 4.81
C THR A 23 1.27 -12.78 4.50
N ASN A 24 0.84 -11.71 5.16
CA ASN A 24 1.47 -10.40 4.97
C ASN A 24 2.82 -10.31 5.71
N LEU A 25 3.72 -9.48 5.20
CA LEU A 25 5.03 -9.16 5.80
C LEU A 25 4.94 -7.79 6.47
N VAL A 26 5.44 -7.67 7.70
CA VAL A 26 5.58 -6.37 8.38
C VAL A 26 7.04 -5.93 8.23
N VAL A 27 7.26 -4.76 7.65
CA VAL A 27 8.60 -4.24 7.35
C VAL A 27 8.74 -2.78 7.73
N ASN A 28 9.97 -2.34 7.97
CA ASN A 28 10.34 -0.93 7.87
C ASN A 28 10.91 -0.69 6.46
N ILE A 29 10.44 0.37 5.79
CA ILE A 29 10.97 0.78 4.49
C ILE A 29 12.05 1.83 4.75
N VAL A 30 13.30 1.49 4.44
CA VAL A 30 14.48 2.31 4.75
C VAL A 30 14.99 2.99 3.47
N ASN A 31 15.23 4.29 3.54
CA ASN A 31 15.98 5.00 2.51
C ASN A 31 17.48 4.75 2.74
N VAL A 32 18.12 3.99 1.86
CA VAL A 32 19.52 3.55 2.02
C VAL A 32 20.54 4.70 2.02
N ASN A 33 20.23 5.83 1.38
CA ASN A 33 21.13 6.98 1.28
C ASN A 33 21.15 7.82 2.57
N SER A 34 20.01 7.92 3.25
CA SER A 34 19.85 8.73 4.46
C SER A 34 19.76 7.90 5.75
N SER A 35 19.59 6.59 5.64
CA SER A 35 19.29 5.68 6.75
C SER A 35 18.01 6.03 7.53
N LEU A 36 17.10 6.79 6.92
CA LEU A 36 15.80 7.15 7.52
C LEU A 36 14.68 6.21 7.05
N CYS A 37 13.64 6.08 7.88
CA CYS A 37 12.51 5.20 7.65
C CYS A 37 11.28 5.96 7.16
N LEU A 38 10.58 5.39 6.17
CA LEU A 38 9.28 5.86 5.72
C LEU A 38 8.24 5.78 6.84
N SER A 39 7.62 6.92 7.13
CA SER A 39 6.84 7.11 8.36
C SER A 39 5.49 7.77 8.09
N TYR A 40 4.44 7.18 8.64
CA TYR A 40 3.11 7.79 8.69
C TYR A 40 3.06 8.97 9.67
N LYS A 41 2.32 10.02 9.30
CA LYS A 41 2.02 11.17 10.17
C LYS A 41 0.52 11.29 10.45
N LYS A 42 -0.27 11.46 9.38
CA LYS A 42 -1.73 11.58 9.38
C LYS A 42 -2.29 11.33 7.96
N GLU A 43 -3.59 11.06 7.83
CA GLU A 43 -4.29 10.90 6.55
C GLU A 43 -4.11 12.13 5.64
N ASP A 44 -4.09 11.88 4.34
CA ASP A 44 -3.93 12.83 3.23
C ASP A 44 -2.74 13.78 3.41
N TYR A 45 -1.64 13.22 3.91
CA TYR A 45 -0.39 13.94 4.12
C TYR A 45 0.75 13.32 3.33
N ARG A 46 1.75 14.13 3.00
CA ARG A 46 2.98 13.65 2.37
C ARG A 46 3.65 12.60 3.26
N ALA A 47 4.01 11.48 2.64
CA ALA A 47 4.90 10.53 3.26
C ALA A 47 6.19 11.25 3.68
N ARG A 48 6.73 10.88 4.84
CA ARG A 48 7.95 11.50 5.39
C ARG A 48 8.97 10.45 5.76
N LEU A 49 10.23 10.85 5.76
CA LEU A 49 11.31 10.11 6.39
C LEU A 49 11.48 10.60 7.84
N SER A 50 11.79 9.68 8.75
CA SER A 50 12.24 10.01 10.10
C SER A 50 13.19 8.93 10.62
N GLU A 51 13.87 9.20 11.74
CA GLU A 51 14.81 8.25 12.34
C GLU A 51 14.15 6.88 12.54
N CYS A 52 14.86 5.82 12.11
CA CYS A 52 14.34 4.46 12.14
C CYS A 52 14.15 3.94 13.57
N ASN A 53 12.94 3.48 13.86
CA ASN A 53 12.56 2.82 15.09
C ASN A 53 11.69 1.61 14.75
N THR A 54 12.25 0.41 14.92
CA THR A 54 11.61 -0.86 14.56
C THR A 54 10.41 -1.21 15.43
N THR A 55 10.22 -0.56 16.59
CA THR A 55 9.03 -0.75 17.44
C THR A 55 7.92 0.26 17.14
N ASN A 56 8.20 1.30 16.35
CA ASN A 56 7.23 2.33 16.01
C ASN A 56 6.28 1.86 14.91
N LYS A 57 5.04 1.51 15.28
CA LYS A 57 4.00 1.06 14.34
C LYS A 57 3.70 2.05 13.20
N LYS A 58 3.93 3.36 13.38
CA LYS A 58 3.76 4.35 12.30
C LYS A 58 4.83 4.22 11.20
N GLN A 59 5.94 3.56 11.48
CA GLN A 59 7.04 3.29 10.53
C GLN A 59 7.01 1.86 9.97
N GLN A 60 6.10 1.03 10.47
CA GLN A 60 5.92 -0.34 10.03
C GLN A 60 4.83 -0.40 8.96
N TRP A 61 5.11 -1.13 7.89
CA TRP A 61 4.23 -1.29 6.74
C TRP A 61 3.93 -2.77 6.53
N ILE A 62 2.66 -3.06 6.28
CA ILE A 62 2.14 -4.39 5.96
C ILE A 62 2.13 -4.51 4.44
N LEU A 63 2.89 -5.46 3.94
CA LEU A 63 3.06 -5.74 2.52
C LEU A 63 2.54 -7.15 2.19
N PRO A 64 2.03 -7.37 0.97
CA PRO A 64 1.74 -8.72 0.50
C PRO A 64 2.98 -9.62 0.44
N LYS A 65 2.81 -10.93 0.64
CA LYS A 65 3.94 -11.89 0.67
C LYS A 65 4.79 -11.87 -0.59
N ASN A 66 4.20 -11.63 -1.75
CA ASN A 66 4.92 -11.57 -3.02
C ASN A 66 5.72 -10.26 -3.20
N GLY A 67 5.58 -9.29 -2.28
CA GLY A 67 6.24 -7.99 -2.35
C GLY A 67 5.60 -7.02 -3.36
N VAL A 68 4.41 -7.36 -3.87
CA VAL A 68 3.69 -6.57 -4.88
C VAL A 68 2.26 -6.32 -4.39
N GLY A 69 1.85 -5.06 -4.34
CA GLY A 69 0.51 -4.67 -3.89
C GLY A 69 0.47 -3.38 -3.09
N TYR A 70 -0.60 -3.22 -2.34
CA TYR A 70 -0.81 -2.05 -1.49
C TYR A 70 0.03 -2.14 -0.21
N PHE A 71 0.72 -1.06 0.11
CA PHE A 71 1.50 -0.98 1.34
C PHE A 71 0.65 -0.26 2.38
N VAL A 72 0.24 -1.02 3.40
CA VAL A 72 -0.72 -0.58 4.43
C VAL A 72 0.06 -0.22 5.70
N ASN A 73 -0.32 0.85 6.40
CA ASN A 73 0.36 1.22 7.64
C ASN A 73 -0.07 0.32 8.81
N MET A 74 0.89 -0.09 9.65
CA MET A 74 0.62 -0.98 10.81
C MET A 74 -0.05 -0.27 11.99
N TYR A 75 0.09 1.07 12.11
CA TYR A 75 -0.59 1.83 13.15
C TYR A 75 -2.08 2.04 12.85
N ASP A 76 -2.41 2.28 11.58
CA ASP A 76 -3.79 2.41 11.10
C ASP A 76 -3.94 1.66 9.78
N ASN A 77 -4.61 0.51 9.83
CA ASN A 77 -4.75 -0.39 8.70
C ASN A 77 -5.69 0.13 7.60
N ASN A 78 -6.32 1.28 7.80
CA ASN A 78 -7.06 1.98 6.75
C ASN A 78 -6.18 2.93 5.93
N ILE A 79 -4.91 3.10 6.30
CA ILE A 79 -3.98 4.01 5.63
C ILE A 79 -3.06 3.23 4.68
N CYS A 80 -3.01 3.67 3.43
CA CYS A 80 -2.18 3.13 2.37
C CYS A 80 -1.20 4.18 1.84
N LEU A 81 -0.08 3.74 1.27
CA LEU A 81 0.69 4.58 0.37
C LEU A 81 -0.07 4.81 -0.94
N TYR A 82 0.01 6.04 -1.41
CA TYR A 82 -0.57 6.50 -2.67
C TYR A 82 0.40 7.44 -3.37
N VAL A 83 0.59 7.25 -4.67
CA VAL A 83 1.31 8.18 -5.54
C VAL A 83 0.26 9.05 -6.21
N GLY A 84 0.23 10.34 -5.84
CA GLY A 84 -0.65 11.30 -6.49
C GLY A 84 -0.22 11.63 -7.91
N ASP A 85 -1.11 12.23 -8.69
CA ASP A 85 -0.91 12.55 -10.12
C ASP A 85 0.34 13.40 -10.39
N ASN A 86 0.80 14.17 -9.41
CA ASN A 86 2.02 14.97 -9.47
C ASN A 86 3.30 14.22 -9.04
N GLY A 87 3.23 12.89 -8.93
CA GLY A 87 4.33 12.04 -8.45
C GLY A 87 4.59 12.12 -6.95
N THR A 88 3.82 12.90 -6.18
CA THR A 88 4.02 12.99 -4.72
C THR A 88 3.52 11.73 -4.03
N THR A 89 4.33 11.15 -3.16
CA THR A 89 3.89 10.04 -2.30
C THR A 89 3.16 10.58 -1.07
N LEU A 90 1.92 10.13 -0.90
CA LEU A 90 0.99 10.48 0.17
C LEU A 90 0.62 9.24 0.99
N THR A 91 0.13 9.47 2.20
CA THR A 91 -0.57 8.47 3.01
C THR A 91 -2.05 8.80 3.01
N SER A 92 -2.89 7.95 2.42
CA SER A 92 -4.33 8.21 2.26
C SER A 92 -5.17 7.01 2.68
N ASN A 93 -6.48 7.19 2.78
CA ASN A 93 -7.39 6.11 3.07
C ASN A 93 -7.41 5.07 1.93
N CYS A 94 -7.12 3.81 2.25
CA CYS A 94 -7.05 2.68 1.31
C CYS A 94 -8.36 2.43 0.52
N SER A 95 -9.51 2.90 1.01
CA SER A 95 -10.78 2.81 0.29
C SER A 95 -10.94 3.87 -0.80
N LYS A 96 -10.22 5.00 -0.67
CA LYS A 96 -10.26 6.12 -1.62
C LYS A 96 -9.09 6.06 -2.59
N TYR A 97 -7.86 6.05 -2.05
CA TYR A 97 -6.64 6.15 -2.83
C TYR A 97 -5.58 5.18 -2.33
N LYS A 98 -4.99 4.42 -3.25
CA LYS A 98 -3.92 3.46 -3.00
C LYS A 98 -3.18 3.17 -4.31
N SER A 99 -1.87 3.01 -4.23
CA SER A 99 -1.04 2.64 -5.38
C SER A 99 -0.55 1.21 -5.24
N ASN A 100 -0.48 0.51 -6.37
CA ASN A 100 0.00 -0.86 -6.41
C ASN A 100 1.52 -0.82 -6.61
N MET A 101 2.25 -1.06 -5.54
CA MET A 101 3.71 -0.92 -5.52
C MET A 101 4.39 -2.24 -5.84
N VAL A 102 5.58 -2.20 -6.44
CA VAL A 102 6.39 -3.38 -6.77
C VAL A 102 7.70 -3.40 -5.99
N ASP A 103 8.15 -4.64 -5.81
CA ASP A 103 9.54 -5.07 -5.76
C ASP A 103 10.30 -4.93 -4.44
N VAL A 104 9.64 -5.16 -3.31
CA VAL A 104 10.35 -5.19 -2.02
C VAL A 104 11.20 -6.45 -1.84
N LYS A 105 10.98 -7.49 -2.66
CA LYS A 105 11.73 -8.76 -2.60
C LYS A 105 12.91 -8.87 -3.56
N ASN A 106 12.88 -8.25 -4.75
CA ASN A 106 14.08 -8.12 -5.58
C ASN A 106 14.85 -6.81 -5.34
N ALA A 107 14.40 -5.97 -4.39
CA ALA A 107 15.18 -4.85 -3.83
C ALA A 107 16.45 -5.28 -3.06
N ASN A 108 16.73 -6.59 -2.93
CA ASN A 108 18.01 -7.13 -2.43
C ASN A 108 19.24 -6.78 -3.30
N GLY A 109 19.09 -5.92 -4.31
CA GLY A 109 20.15 -5.51 -5.23
C GLY A 109 20.03 -4.07 -5.74
N TYR A 110 19.70 -3.11 -4.89
CA TYR A 110 19.71 -1.66 -5.23
C TYR A 110 18.59 -1.19 -6.18
N ARG A 111 17.46 -1.91 -6.23
CA ARG A 111 16.28 -1.51 -7.01
C ARG A 111 15.30 -0.71 -6.15
N SER A 112 14.88 0.45 -6.66
CA SER A 112 13.92 1.35 -6.01
C SER A 112 12.51 0.76 -6.01
N ILE A 113 11.71 1.10 -5.00
CA ILE A 113 10.26 0.82 -5.02
C ILE A 113 9.64 1.63 -6.16
N SER A 114 8.77 1.03 -6.96
CA SER A 114 8.06 1.70 -8.07
C SER A 114 6.56 1.43 -8.01
N ASP A 115 5.78 2.28 -8.68
CA ASP A 115 4.36 2.07 -8.91
C ASP A 115 4.16 1.20 -10.17
N ILE A 116 3.28 0.20 -10.14
CA ILE A 116 3.02 -0.68 -11.30
C ILE A 116 2.54 0.13 -12.50
N SER A 117 1.69 1.13 -12.28
CA SER A 117 1.14 1.95 -13.35
C SER A 117 2.18 2.86 -14.02
N HIS A 118 3.29 3.13 -13.33
CA HIS A 118 4.33 4.05 -13.76
C HIS A 118 5.69 3.44 -13.44
N SER A 119 6.03 2.35 -14.12
CA SER A 119 7.25 1.58 -13.84
C SER A 119 8.55 2.33 -14.13
N ASP A 120 8.46 3.46 -14.84
CA ASP A 120 9.52 4.44 -15.10
C ASP A 120 9.72 5.41 -13.91
N LEU A 121 8.74 5.51 -13.02
CA LEU A 121 8.80 6.34 -11.82
C LEU A 121 9.16 5.49 -10.60
N CYS A 122 10.14 5.98 -9.85
CA CYS A 122 10.61 5.36 -8.63
C CYS A 122 10.23 6.22 -7.41
N LEU A 123 10.01 5.58 -6.27
CA LEU A 123 9.92 6.24 -4.98
C LEU A 123 11.28 6.84 -4.63
N GLY A 124 11.45 8.11 -4.98
CA GLY A 124 12.58 8.94 -4.60
C GLY A 124 12.24 9.82 -3.39
N VAL A 125 13.28 10.26 -2.69
CA VAL A 125 13.21 11.33 -1.70
C VAL A 125 14.25 12.37 -2.04
#